data_AF-A0A0U1L1H6-F1
#
_entry.id   AF-A0A0U1L1H6-F1
#
_cell.length_a   1.000
_cell.length_b   1.000
_cell.length_c   1.000
_cell.angle_alpha   90.00
_cell.angle_beta   90.00
_cell.angle_gamma   90.00
#
_symmetry.space_group_name_H-M   'P 1'
#
loop_
_entity.id
_entity.type
_entity.pdbx_description
1 polymer ?
#
loop_
_entity_poly.entity_id
_entity_poly.type
_entity_poly.pdbx_seq_one_letter_code
_entity_poly.pdbx_strand_id
1 'polypeptide(L)' 'MSDPKELWKEVEQLQGILHETVGKKGANSPDAIRAIQAFRNKLQEYNDLVNHR' A
#
# COMPACT_ATOMS: atom_id res chain seq x y z
N MET A 1 -3.90 -7.55 17.16
CA MET A 1 -4.27 -7.95 15.79
C MET A 1 -5.05 -6.80 15.20
N SER A 2 -4.51 -6.16 14.16
CA SER A 2 -5.24 -5.12 13.42
C SER A 2 -6.49 -5.73 12.80
N ASP A 3 -7.61 -5.00 12.75
CA ASP A 3 -8.82 -5.47 12.08
C ASP A 3 -8.60 -5.50 10.56
N PRO A 4 -9.01 -6.55 9.83
CA PRO A 4 -8.83 -6.62 8.38
C PRO A 4 -9.42 -5.41 7.64
N LYS A 5 -10.49 -4.79 8.14
CA LYS A 5 -11.09 -3.59 7.52
C LYS A 5 -10.21 -2.36 7.71
N GLU A 6 -9.55 -2.21 8.84
CA GLU A 6 -8.63 -1.10 9.09
C GLU A 6 -7.38 -1.23 8.22
N LEU A 7 -6.82 -2.44 8.11
CA LEU A 7 -5.71 -2.70 7.17
C LEU A 7 -6.10 -2.42 5.73
N TRP A 8 -7.32 -2.81 5.32
CA TRP A 8 -7.79 -2.53 3.96
C TRP A 8 -7.89 -1.02 3.68
N LYS A 9 -8.40 -0.22 4.61
CA LYS A 9 -8.41 1.25 4.46
C LYS A 9 -7.01 1.83 4.28
N GLU A 10 -6.03 1.31 5.03
CA GLU A 10 -4.63 1.73 4.87
C GLU A 10 -4.06 1.35 3.49
N VAL A 11 -4.41 0.17 2.97
CA VAL A 11 -4.06 -0.25 1.60
C VAL A 11 -4.65 0.72 0.57
N GLU A 12 -5.92 1.09 0.69
CA GLU A 12 -6.60 2.03 -0.22
C GLU A 12 -5.95 3.43 -0.18
N GLN A 13 -5.60 3.92 1.01
CA GLN A 13 -4.90 5.20 1.15
C GLN A 13 -3.52 5.16 0.46
N LEU A 14 -2.75 4.10 0.68
CA LEU A 14 -1.45 3.93 0.05
C LEU A 14 -1.55 3.77 -1.47
N GLN A 15 -2.60 3.13 -1.97
CA GLN A 15 -2.89 3.05 -3.41
C GLN A 15 -3.13 4.45 -4.01
N GLY A 16 -3.89 5.30 -3.32
CA GLY A 16 -4.11 6.69 -3.72
C GLY A 16 -2.81 7.50 -3.78
N ILE A 17 -1.99 7.42 -2.73
CA ILE A 17 -0.68 8.09 -2.66
C ILE A 17 0.24 7.58 -3.77
N LEU A 18 0.25 6.27 -4.02
CA LEU A 18 1.04 5.67 -5.09
C LEU A 18 0.62 6.22 -6.46
N HIS A 19 -0.68 6.21 -6.76
CA HIS A 19 -1.20 6.70 -8.02
C HIS A 19 -0.87 8.18 -8.25
N GLU A 20 -1.07 9.02 -7.23
CA GLU A 20 -0.72 10.44 -7.30
C GLU A 20 0.79 10.66 -7.49
N THR A 21 1.62 9.92 -6.75
CA THR A 21 3.08 10.05 -6.79
C THR A 21 3.62 9.60 -8.15
N VAL A 22 3.14 8.47 -8.68
CA VAL A 22 3.51 7.97 -10.01
C VAL A 22 3.06 8.95 -11.09
N GLY A 23 1.85 9.50 -10.99
CA GLY A 23 1.33 10.49 -11.94
C GLY A 23 2.13 11.80 -11.95
N LYS A 24 2.60 12.26 -10.78
CA LYS A 24 3.35 13.53 -10.67
C LYS A 24 4.84 13.38 -10.94
N LYS A 25 5.46 12.31 -10.45
CA LYS A 25 6.93 12.16 -10.40
C LYS A 25 7.46 11.06 -11.32
N GLY A 26 6.57 10.25 -11.91
CA GLY A 26 6.93 9.08 -12.68
C GLY A 26 7.24 7.86 -11.80
N ALA A 27 6.98 6.67 -12.36
CA ALA A 27 7.08 5.40 -11.64
C ALA A 27 8.49 5.06 -11.13
N ASN A 28 9.53 5.60 -11.77
CA ASN A 28 10.92 5.36 -11.42
C ASN A 28 11.50 6.40 -10.46
N SER A 29 10.70 7.38 -10.01
CA SER A 29 11.17 8.34 -9.01
C SER A 29 11.41 7.66 -7.67
N PRO A 30 12.38 8.12 -6.86
CA PRO A 30 12.62 7.59 -5.53
C PRO A 30 11.35 7.60 -4.65
N ASP A 31 10.50 8.62 -4.82
CA ASP A 31 9.24 8.74 -4.09
C ASP A 31 8.20 7.71 -4.55
N ALA A 32 8.09 7.45 -5.85
CA ALA A 32 7.23 6.39 -6.36
C ALA A 32 7.71 5.02 -5.88
N ILE A 33 9.02 4.75 -5.89
CA ILE A 33 9.60 3.49 -5.39
C ILE A 33 9.25 3.30 -3.90
N ARG A 34 9.36 4.35 -3.08
CA ARG A 34 8.94 4.32 -1.67
C ARG A 34 7.45 4.04 -1.51
N ALA A 35 6.60 4.73 -2.28
CA ALA A 35 5.15 4.51 -2.25
C ALA A 35 4.78 3.07 -2.67
N ILE A 36 5.46 2.51 -3.68
CA ILE A 36 5.29 1.12 -4.13
C ILE A 36 5.66 0.15 -3.00
N GLN A 37 6.79 0.36 -2.33
CA GLN A 37 7.22 -0.49 -1.22
C GLN A 37 6.24 -0.43 -0.05
N ALA A 38 5.82 0.77 0.35
CA ALA A 38 4.84 0.95 1.43
C ALA A 38 3.52 0.24 1.12
N PHE A 39 2.99 0.43 -0.09
CA PHE A 39 1.77 -0.25 -0.55
C PHE A 39 1.91 -1.78 -0.51
N ARG A 40 3.01 -2.32 -1.06
CA ARG A 40 3.25 -3.77 -1.07
C ARG A 40 3.36 -4.36 0.33
N ASN A 41 4.06 -3.70 1.24
CA ASN A 41 4.21 -4.18 2.62
C ASN A 41 2.86 -4.24 3.33
N LYS A 42 2.03 -3.20 3.17
CA LYS A 42 0.72 -3.15 3.82
C LYS A 42 -0.27 -4.15 3.20
N LEU A 43 -0.21 -4.34 1.89
CA LEU A 43 -1.00 -5.37 1.19
C LEU A 43 -0.60 -6.78 1.63
N GLN A 44 0.70 -7.03 1.83
CA GLN A 44 1.18 -8.30 2.37
C GLN A 44 0.65 -8.54 3.79
N GLU A 45 0.70 -7.52 4.68
CA GLU A 45 0.15 -7.61 6.03
C GLU A 45 -1.35 -7.97 6.04
N TYR A 46 -2.12 -7.34 5.14
CA TYR A 46 -3.53 -7.67 4.95
C TYR A 46 -3.72 -9.12 4.48
N ASN A 47 -2.97 -9.54 3.45
CA ASN A 47 -3.06 -10.89 2.90
C ASN A 47 -2.67 -11.94 3.95
N ASP A 48 -1.62 -11.70 4.73
CA ASP A 48 -1.19 -12.61 5.78
C ASP A 48 -2.27 -12.76 6.85
N LEU A 49 -2.91 -11.65 7.24
CA LEU A 49 -4.00 -11.65 8.21
C LEU A 49 -5.25 -12.38 7.70
N VAL A 50 -5.61 -12.20 6.42
CA VAL A 50 -6.81 -12.83 5.83
C VAL A 50 -6.58 -14.31 5.52
N ASN A 51 -5.38 -14.71 5.09
CA ASN A 51 -5.07 -16.09 4.74
C ASN A 51 -4.73 -16.98 5.95
N HIS A 52 -4.41 -16.40 7.11
CA HIS A 52 -4.18 -17.15 8.36
C HIS A 52 -5.44 -17.28 9.24
N ARG A 53 -6.62 -16.92 8.74
CA ARG A 53 -7.89 -16.95 9.46
C ARG A 53 -8.83 -17.99 8.90
#